data_AF-A0A0M9VSB7-F1
#
_entry.id   AF-A0A0M9VSB7-F1
#
_cell.length_a   1.000
_cell.length_b   1.000
_cell.length_c   1.000
_cell.angle_alpha   90.00
_cell.angle_beta   90.00
_cell.angle_gamma   90.00
#
_symmetry.space_group_name_H-M   'P 1'
#
loop_
_entity.id
_entity.type
_entity.pdbx_description
1 polymer ?
#
loop_
_entity_poly.entity_id
_entity_poly.type
_entity_poly.pdbx_seq_one_letter_code
_entity_poly.pdbx_strand_id
1 'polypeptide(L)'
;MADSAFGRRETFLSSPDWLSLPWEQHPKSLLDLLFDMVLQLPALFVKVDQILPLQATLARQAHAKELLRHCLMLEGRFRLWLQEAYKATEEHPYPFWARDMRDPAGDVPFEDTYTFRDAHTSLMFLYYWMSQIPFHRCIESLHAVVLQPAVDAYPGIWTDLPDDLQIDPARYRDGRELAANICRGLDSALDSTIQPDILVAPMTVALDYFREMGALCQDGVLEILWLEAFKKRLASKSQAVADVLQVHRWVEVTKF
;
A
#
# COMPACT_ATOMS: atom_id res chain seq x y z
N MET A 1 -0.37 6.70 13.48
CA MET A 1 0.50 7.67 12.79
C MET A 1 1.36 6.87 11.82
N ALA A 2 0.84 6.62 10.61
CA ALA A 2 1.45 5.83 9.53
C ALA A 2 2.59 6.58 8.81
N ASP A 3 3.43 7.27 9.59
CA ASP A 3 4.50 8.17 9.11
C ASP A 3 5.74 7.45 8.57
N SER A 4 5.85 6.14 8.79
CA SER A 4 7.12 5.41 8.67
C SER A 4 7.43 4.93 7.24
N ALA A 5 6.43 4.57 6.43
CA ALA A 5 6.66 3.95 5.12
C ALA A 5 6.45 4.88 3.92
N PHE A 6 5.47 5.79 4.01
CA PHE A 6 5.23 6.82 3.00
C PHE A 6 5.60 8.16 3.61
N GLY A 7 6.88 8.53 3.52
CA GLY A 7 7.30 9.88 3.88
C GLY A 7 6.39 10.88 3.17
N ARG A 8 5.73 11.76 3.92
CA ARG A 8 4.76 12.76 3.41
C ARG A 8 5.44 13.88 2.63
N ARG A 9 6.20 13.51 1.60
CA ARG A 9 6.97 14.42 0.75
C ARG A 9 6.85 13.94 -0.68
N GLU A 10 6.54 14.88 -1.56
CA GLU A 10 6.64 14.66 -3.00
C GLU A 10 8.09 14.33 -3.36
N THR A 11 8.26 13.36 -4.26
CA THR A 11 9.56 12.98 -4.78
C THR A 11 9.65 13.46 -6.23
N PHE A 12 10.86 13.80 -6.69
CA PHE A 12 11.07 14.22 -8.08
C PHE A 12 10.64 13.14 -9.09
N LEU A 13 10.58 11.88 -8.67
CA LEU A 13 10.11 10.73 -9.45
C LEU A 13 8.63 10.81 -9.82
N SER A 14 7.85 11.64 -9.14
CA SER A 14 6.45 11.91 -9.49
C SER A 14 6.27 12.95 -10.60
N SER A 15 7.35 13.59 -11.06
CA SER A 15 7.33 14.55 -12.16
C SER A 15 7.02 13.87 -13.50
N PRO A 16 6.22 14.50 -14.39
CA PRO A 16 5.92 13.95 -15.72
C PRO A 16 7.16 13.55 -16.51
N ASP A 17 8.25 14.30 -16.39
CA ASP A 17 9.52 14.01 -17.07
C ASP A 17 10.06 12.61 -16.72
N TRP A 18 9.96 12.22 -15.45
CA TRP A 18 10.40 10.89 -14.99
C TRP A 18 9.39 9.79 -15.27
N LEU A 19 8.12 10.16 -15.41
CA LEU A 19 7.04 9.22 -15.73
C LEU A 19 6.94 8.92 -17.22
N SER A 20 7.45 9.76 -18.12
CA SER A 20 7.32 9.55 -19.58
C SER A 20 8.65 9.35 -20.31
N LEU A 21 9.66 10.17 -20.04
CA LEU A 21 10.88 10.21 -20.88
C LEU A 21 11.67 8.89 -20.87
N PRO A 22 11.82 8.16 -19.74
CA PRO A 22 12.53 6.87 -19.75
C PRO A 22 11.80 5.77 -20.53
N TRP A 23 10.52 5.96 -20.84
CA TRP A 23 9.61 4.94 -21.37
C TRP A 23 9.25 5.16 -22.85
N GLU A 24 9.89 6.12 -23.52
CA GLU A 24 9.67 6.37 -24.95
C GLU A 24 10.04 5.16 -25.83
N GLN A 25 11.01 4.36 -25.38
CA GLN A 25 11.52 3.21 -26.13
C GLN A 25 11.03 1.85 -25.59
N HIS A 26 10.58 1.82 -24.34
CA HIS A 26 10.14 0.59 -23.66
C HIS A 26 8.82 0.83 -22.92
N PRO A 27 7.79 0.00 -23.17
CA PRO A 27 6.52 0.14 -22.44
C PRO A 27 6.71 -0.17 -20.96
N LYS A 28 5.99 0.56 -20.12
CA LYS A 28 5.97 0.32 -18.66
C LYS A 28 5.46 -1.08 -18.33
N SER A 29 6.12 -1.72 -17.36
CA SER A 29 5.58 -2.93 -16.75
C SER A 29 4.40 -2.60 -15.82
N LEU A 30 3.65 -3.64 -15.42
CA LEU A 30 2.60 -3.46 -14.42
C LEU A 30 3.16 -2.96 -13.08
N LEU A 31 4.36 -3.38 -12.69
CA LEU A 31 4.99 -2.86 -11.46
C LEU A 31 5.33 -1.37 -11.57
N ASP A 32 5.81 -0.91 -12.73
CA ASP A 32 6.10 0.51 -12.96
C ASP A 32 4.83 1.35 -12.86
N LEU A 33 3.73 0.88 -13.47
CA LEU A 33 2.42 1.52 -13.38
C LEU A 33 1.89 1.58 -11.94
N LEU A 34 2.15 0.53 -11.14
CA LEU A 34 1.81 0.55 -9.72
C LEU A 34 2.59 1.64 -9.00
N PHE A 35 3.91 1.73 -9.21
CA PHE A 35 4.75 2.74 -8.58
C PHE A 35 4.37 4.16 -8.98
N ASP A 36 4.02 4.42 -10.25
CA ASP A 36 3.49 5.71 -10.68
C ASP A 36 2.27 6.15 -9.84
N MET A 37 1.37 5.21 -9.52
CA MET A 37 0.18 5.49 -8.72
C MET A 37 0.53 5.67 -7.25
N VAL A 38 1.39 4.82 -6.70
CA VAL A 38 1.84 4.89 -5.30
C VAL A 38 2.60 6.19 -5.03
N LEU A 39 3.41 6.67 -5.98
CA LEU A 39 4.16 7.93 -5.87
C LEU A 39 3.28 9.18 -5.81
N GLN A 40 2.02 9.10 -6.23
CA GLN A 40 1.06 10.21 -6.11
C GLN A 40 0.44 10.30 -4.70
N LEU A 41 0.46 9.21 -3.92
CA LEU A 41 -0.19 9.15 -2.61
C LEU A 41 0.38 10.13 -1.57
N PRO A 42 1.71 10.31 -1.42
CA PRO A 42 2.26 11.24 -0.45
C PRO A 42 1.78 12.69 -0.63
N ALA A 43 1.72 13.17 -1.88
CA ALA A 43 1.21 14.50 -2.22
C ALA A 43 -0.24 14.68 -1.76
N LEU A 44 -1.04 13.64 -1.98
CA LEU A 44 -2.44 13.61 -1.63
C LEU A 44 -2.60 13.62 -0.10
N PHE A 45 -1.85 12.79 0.62
CA PHE A 45 -1.87 12.74 2.08
C PHE A 45 -1.52 14.09 2.71
N VAL A 46 -0.51 14.79 2.20
CA VAL A 46 -0.15 16.14 2.67
C VAL A 46 -1.33 17.11 2.55
N LYS A 47 -2.04 17.09 1.42
CA LYS A 47 -3.21 17.96 1.22
C LYS A 47 -4.34 17.63 2.18
N VAL A 48 -4.56 16.35 2.46
CA VAL A 48 -5.58 15.92 3.43
C VAL A 48 -5.20 16.34 4.85
N ASP A 49 -3.95 16.12 5.26
CA ASP A 49 -3.47 16.49 6.59
C ASP A 49 -3.56 18.01 6.85
N GLN A 50 -3.50 18.84 5.82
CA GLN A 50 -3.73 20.29 5.93
C GLN A 50 -5.20 20.65 6.19
N ILE A 51 -6.15 19.84 5.70
CA ILE A 51 -7.60 20.10 5.79
C ILE A 51 -8.21 19.52 7.06
N LEU A 52 -7.74 18.35 7.51
CA LEU A 52 -8.28 17.65 8.67
C LEU A 52 -8.43 18.54 9.92
N PRO A 53 -7.41 19.34 10.34
CA PRO A 53 -7.51 20.14 11.55
C PRO A 53 -8.30 21.44 11.40
N LEU A 54 -8.65 21.85 10.16
CA LEU A 54 -9.38 23.10 9.92
C LEU A 54 -10.83 23.01 10.40
N GLN A 55 -11.38 24.15 10.79
CA GLN A 55 -12.79 24.26 11.17
C GLN A 55 -13.70 23.88 9.98
N ALA A 56 -14.80 23.19 10.27
CA ALA A 56 -15.78 22.77 9.26
C ALA A 56 -16.48 23.98 8.63
N THR A 57 -15.89 24.57 7.59
CA THR A 57 -16.48 25.66 6.79
C THR A 57 -16.92 25.14 5.42
N LEU A 58 -17.79 25.89 4.74
CA LEU A 58 -18.19 25.59 3.36
C LEU A 58 -16.99 25.54 2.41
N ALA A 59 -16.00 26.41 2.59
CA ALA A 59 -14.77 26.41 1.81
C ALA A 59 -13.94 25.13 2.03
N ARG A 60 -13.81 24.70 3.29
CA ARG A 60 -13.13 23.44 3.64
C ARG A 60 -13.84 22.24 3.01
N GLN A 61 -15.18 22.19 3.08
CA GLN A 61 -15.97 21.13 2.46
C GLN A 61 -15.79 21.10 0.94
N ALA A 62 -15.84 22.25 0.26
CA ALA A 62 -15.60 22.35 -1.18
C ALA A 62 -14.22 21.80 -1.57
N HIS A 63 -13.18 22.15 -0.80
CA HIS A 63 -11.84 21.63 -1.03
C HIS A 63 -11.73 20.12 -0.76
N ALA A 64 -12.38 19.63 0.30
CA ALA A 64 -12.43 18.19 0.60
C ALA A 64 -13.18 17.39 -0.47
N LYS A 65 -14.27 17.93 -1.04
CA LYS A 65 -15.00 17.32 -2.17
C LYS A 65 -14.07 17.17 -3.39
N GLU A 66 -13.26 18.17 -3.68
CA GLU A 66 -12.31 18.11 -4.79
C GLU A 66 -11.20 17.08 -4.57
N LEU A 67 -10.63 17.03 -3.37
CA LEU A 67 -9.66 15.99 -3.04
C LEU A 67 -10.26 14.58 -3.08
N LEU A 68 -11.51 14.42 -2.63
CA LEU A 68 -12.21 13.14 -2.70
C LEU A 68 -12.39 12.70 -4.15
N ARG A 69 -12.77 13.60 -5.07
CA ARG A 69 -12.81 13.28 -6.53
C ARG A 69 -11.47 12.78 -7.04
N HIS A 70 -10.39 13.46 -6.70
CA HIS A 70 -9.04 13.04 -7.07
C HIS A 70 -8.70 11.64 -6.52
N CYS A 71 -9.08 11.35 -5.27
CA CYS A 71 -8.93 10.01 -4.70
C CYS A 71 -9.70 8.97 -5.50
N LEU A 72 -10.98 9.20 -5.81
CA LEU A 72 -11.82 8.23 -6.51
C LEU A 72 -11.34 7.96 -7.95
N MET A 73 -10.78 8.97 -8.63
CA MET A 73 -10.13 8.75 -9.92
C MET A 73 -8.88 7.86 -9.79
N LEU A 74 -8.04 8.10 -8.79
CA LEU A 74 -6.86 7.27 -8.53
C LEU A 74 -7.23 5.84 -8.11
N GLU A 75 -8.27 5.69 -7.30
CA GLU A 75 -8.84 4.40 -6.90
C GLU A 75 -9.38 3.62 -8.12
N GLY A 76 -10.01 4.30 -9.08
CA GLY A 76 -10.37 3.72 -10.37
C GLY A 76 -9.16 3.17 -11.14
N ARG A 77 -8.02 3.88 -11.13
CA ARG A 77 -6.77 3.40 -11.76
C ARG A 77 -6.20 2.19 -11.04
N PHE A 78 -6.21 2.17 -9.71
CA PHE A 78 -5.81 0.99 -8.93
C PHE A 78 -6.70 -0.21 -9.22
N ARG A 79 -8.02 -0.03 -9.34
CA ARG A 79 -8.97 -1.10 -9.71
C ARG A 79 -8.69 -1.66 -11.09
N LEU A 80 -8.44 -0.81 -12.09
CA LEU A 80 -8.08 -1.24 -13.44
C LEU A 80 -6.76 -2.02 -13.43
N TRP A 81 -5.76 -1.49 -12.73
CA TRP A 81 -4.48 -2.19 -12.56
C TRP A 81 -4.65 -3.57 -11.92
N LEU A 82 -5.49 -3.68 -10.88
CA LEU A 82 -5.75 -4.95 -10.20
C LEU A 82 -6.37 -5.97 -11.15
N GLN A 83 -7.35 -5.56 -11.97
CA GLN A 83 -7.96 -6.42 -12.98
C GLN A 83 -6.91 -6.96 -13.97
N GLU A 84 -5.98 -6.11 -14.42
CA GLU A 84 -4.87 -6.53 -15.29
C GLU A 84 -3.90 -7.47 -14.57
N ALA A 85 -3.56 -7.19 -13.32
CA ALA A 85 -2.65 -8.02 -12.52
C ALA A 85 -3.19 -9.43 -12.22
N TYR A 86 -4.52 -9.59 -12.20
CA TYR A 86 -5.18 -10.89 -12.02
C TYR A 86 -5.43 -11.64 -13.34
N LYS A 87 -5.12 -11.07 -14.51
CA LYS A 87 -5.31 -11.78 -15.77
C LYS A 87 -4.45 -13.04 -15.81
N ALA A 88 -5.10 -14.17 -16.08
CA ALA A 88 -4.44 -15.45 -16.25
C ALA A 88 -3.46 -15.41 -17.42
N THR A 89 -2.29 -16.02 -17.22
CA THR A 89 -1.34 -16.31 -18.30
C THR A 89 -1.52 -17.75 -18.74
N GLU A 90 -1.15 -18.09 -19.98
CA GLU A 90 -1.28 -19.47 -20.50
C GLU A 90 -0.57 -20.50 -19.61
N GLU A 91 0.54 -20.11 -18.98
CA GLU A 91 1.34 -20.98 -18.13
C GLU A 91 0.80 -21.08 -16.68
N HIS A 92 0.15 -20.02 -16.18
CA HIS A 92 -0.28 -19.92 -14.78
C HIS A 92 -1.65 -19.25 -14.67
N PRO A 93 -2.68 -19.96 -14.16
CA PRO A 93 -4.05 -19.45 -14.10
C PRO A 93 -4.27 -18.40 -12.99
N TYR A 94 -3.39 -18.33 -11.99
CA TYR A 94 -3.50 -17.42 -10.85
C TYR A 94 -2.14 -16.78 -10.51
N PRO A 95 -2.09 -15.50 -10.07
CA PRO A 95 -0.85 -14.83 -9.70
C PRO A 95 -0.23 -15.38 -8.40
N PHE A 96 -1.07 -15.89 -7.50
CA PHE A 96 -0.69 -16.54 -6.25
C PHE A 96 -1.78 -17.52 -5.80
N TRP A 97 -1.43 -18.40 -4.88
CA TRP A 97 -2.36 -19.36 -4.28
C TRP A 97 -2.07 -19.53 -2.78
N ALA A 98 -3.11 -19.87 -2.03
CA ALA A 98 -2.98 -20.26 -0.64
C ALA A 98 -2.29 -21.64 -0.55
N ARG A 99 -1.30 -21.75 0.32
CA ARG A 99 -0.72 -23.02 0.74
C ARG A 99 -1.27 -23.33 2.12
N ASP A 100 -2.08 -24.40 2.20
CA ASP A 100 -2.56 -24.97 3.45
C ASP A 100 -1.36 -25.34 4.33
N MET A 101 -1.00 -24.45 5.27
CA MET A 101 -0.05 -24.76 6.33
C MET A 101 -0.84 -25.42 7.46
N ARG A 102 -1.25 -26.68 7.26
CA ARG A 102 -1.58 -27.57 8.39
C ARG A 102 -0.28 -28.11 9.00
N ASP A 103 0.67 -27.24 9.33
CA ASP A 103 1.90 -27.63 10.01
C ASP A 103 1.64 -27.58 11.53
N PRO A 104 1.71 -28.70 12.28
CA PRO A 104 1.40 -28.74 13.71
C PRO A 104 2.41 -28.00 14.62
N ALA A 105 3.39 -27.28 14.06
CA ALA A 105 4.54 -26.74 14.77
C ALA A 105 4.61 -25.21 14.91
N GLY A 106 3.63 -24.44 14.43
CA GLY A 106 3.68 -22.99 14.61
C GLY A 106 2.40 -22.27 14.22
N ASP A 107 1.68 -21.77 15.22
CA ASP A 107 0.49 -20.91 15.14
C ASP A 107 0.81 -19.65 14.31
N VAL A 108 0.64 -19.74 12.99
CA VAL A 108 0.53 -18.55 12.13
C VAL A 108 -0.85 -17.97 12.43
N PRO A 109 -0.99 -16.70 12.84
CA PRO A 109 -2.29 -16.10 13.18
C PRO A 109 -3.19 -15.85 11.95
N PHE A 110 -2.86 -16.45 10.82
CA PHE A 110 -3.52 -16.26 9.53
C PHE A 110 -3.92 -17.63 8.98
N GLU A 111 -5.07 -17.71 8.32
CA GLU A 111 -5.66 -18.98 7.86
C GLU A 111 -4.71 -19.76 6.93
N ASP A 112 -4.04 -19.10 5.97
CA ASP A 112 -3.02 -19.74 5.11
C ASP A 112 -1.89 -18.79 4.73
N THR A 113 -0.77 -19.33 4.24
CA THR A 113 0.30 -18.53 3.62
C THR A 113 0.11 -18.46 2.11
N TYR A 114 0.54 -17.37 1.47
CA TYR A 114 0.52 -17.24 0.01
C TYR A 114 1.85 -17.72 -0.59
N THR A 115 1.74 -18.46 -1.68
CA THR A 115 2.85 -18.71 -2.60
C THR A 115 2.60 -17.93 -3.89
N PHE A 116 3.57 -17.12 -4.29
CA PHE A 116 3.51 -16.39 -5.56
C PHE A 116 4.18 -17.17 -6.68
N ARG A 117 3.76 -16.89 -7.92
CA ARG A 117 4.41 -17.43 -9.13
C ARG A 117 5.89 -17.09 -9.18
N ASP A 118 6.24 -15.86 -8.87
CA ASP A 118 7.59 -15.33 -8.97
C ASP A 118 7.80 -14.12 -8.03
N ALA A 119 9.06 -13.72 -7.84
CA ALA A 119 9.41 -12.61 -6.97
C ALA A 119 8.76 -11.29 -7.41
N HIS A 120 8.66 -11.03 -8.72
CA HIS A 120 8.09 -9.78 -9.24
C HIS A 120 6.60 -9.67 -8.90
N THR A 121 5.84 -10.75 -9.08
CA THR A 121 4.42 -10.84 -8.72
C THR A 121 4.23 -10.65 -7.21
N SER A 122 5.09 -11.26 -6.38
CA SER A 122 5.03 -11.06 -4.92
C SER A 122 5.18 -9.58 -4.54
N LEU A 123 6.12 -8.88 -5.17
CA LEU A 123 6.37 -7.47 -4.90
C LEU A 123 5.22 -6.58 -5.34
N MET A 124 4.67 -6.82 -6.53
CA MET A 124 3.50 -6.08 -7.03
C MET A 124 2.35 -6.13 -6.04
N PHE A 125 1.98 -7.33 -5.57
CA PHE A 125 0.86 -7.49 -4.64
C PHE A 125 1.14 -6.94 -3.24
N LEU A 126 2.35 -7.15 -2.71
CA LEU A 126 2.73 -6.58 -1.41
C LEU A 126 2.70 -5.05 -1.41
N TYR A 127 3.23 -4.41 -2.46
CA TYR A 127 3.20 -2.95 -2.58
C TYR A 127 1.80 -2.42 -2.86
N TYR A 128 1.00 -3.16 -3.63
CA TYR A 128 -0.42 -2.84 -3.81
C TYR A 128 -1.15 -2.81 -2.47
N TRP A 129 -1.16 -3.92 -1.72
CA TRP A 129 -1.84 -3.99 -0.42
C TRP A 129 -1.31 -2.97 0.58
N MET A 130 0.02 -2.78 0.63
CA MET A 130 0.65 -1.75 1.45
C MET A 130 0.12 -0.36 1.15
N SER A 131 -0.02 0.00 -0.13
CA SER A 131 -0.49 1.31 -0.55
C SER A 131 -1.98 1.55 -0.27
N GLN A 132 -2.79 0.50 -0.36
CA GLN A 132 -4.24 0.61 -0.15
C GLN A 132 -4.59 0.92 1.30
N ILE A 133 -3.86 0.39 2.30
CA ILE A 133 -4.15 0.62 3.73
C ILE A 133 -4.23 2.13 4.09
N PRO A 134 -3.19 2.96 3.88
CA PRO A 134 -3.29 4.39 4.17
C PRO A 134 -4.21 5.13 3.19
N PHE A 135 -4.33 4.65 1.94
CA PHE A 135 -5.16 5.29 0.93
C PHE A 135 -6.66 5.16 1.23
N HIS A 136 -7.13 3.98 1.63
CA HIS A 136 -8.51 3.75 2.03
C HIS A 136 -8.88 4.59 3.26
N ARG A 137 -8.01 4.64 4.27
CA ARG A 137 -8.19 5.54 5.43
C ARG A 137 -8.25 7.02 5.06
N CYS A 138 -7.48 7.44 4.06
CA CYS A 138 -7.53 8.79 3.52
C CYS A 138 -8.90 9.09 2.89
N ILE A 139 -9.44 8.16 2.09
CA ILE A 139 -10.79 8.27 1.50
C ILE A 139 -11.85 8.34 2.59
N GLU A 140 -11.80 7.46 3.59
CA GLU A 140 -12.74 7.47 4.71
C GLU A 140 -12.72 8.80 5.47
N SER A 141 -11.52 9.31 5.75
CA SER A 141 -11.34 10.57 6.48
C SER A 141 -11.89 11.76 5.69
N LEU A 142 -11.62 11.82 4.39
CA LEU A 142 -12.16 12.86 3.51
C LEU A 142 -13.68 12.77 3.40
N HIS A 143 -14.23 11.57 3.23
CA HIS A 143 -15.67 11.36 3.17
C HIS A 143 -16.35 11.84 4.46
N ALA A 144 -15.78 11.52 5.63
CA ALA A 144 -16.26 12.04 6.91
C ALA A 144 -16.22 13.58 6.97
N VAL A 145 -15.15 14.22 6.49
CA VAL A 145 -15.03 15.68 6.45
C VAL A 145 -16.09 16.32 5.54
N VAL A 146 -16.36 15.73 4.39
CA VAL A 146 -17.36 16.23 3.44
C VAL A 146 -18.77 16.22 4.04
N LEU A 147 -19.07 15.25 4.90
CA LEU A 147 -20.35 15.11 5.58
C LEU A 147 -20.47 15.91 6.89
N GLN A 148 -19.39 16.49 7.41
CA GLN A 148 -19.44 17.29 8.63
C GLN A 148 -20.27 18.56 8.39
N PRO A 149 -21.21 18.93 9.29
CA PRO A 149 -21.99 20.16 9.12
C PRO A 149 -21.07 21.40 9.19
N ALA A 150 -21.24 22.31 8.23
CA ALA A 150 -20.45 23.54 8.19
C ALA A 150 -20.99 24.58 9.17
N VAL A 151 -20.09 25.25 9.89
CA VAL A 151 -20.41 26.26 10.91
C VAL A 151 -20.93 27.56 10.30
N ASP A 152 -20.56 27.85 9.05
CA ASP A 152 -20.92 29.03 8.26
C ASP A 152 -22.06 28.74 7.27
N ALA A 153 -22.64 27.54 7.31
CA ALA A 153 -23.82 27.20 6.53
C ALA A 153 -25.08 27.83 7.15
N TYR A 154 -25.95 28.36 6.29
CA TYR A 154 -27.27 28.80 6.72
C TYR A 154 -28.11 27.58 7.17
N PRO A 155 -28.87 27.69 8.28
CA PRO A 155 -29.74 26.61 8.74
C PRO A 155 -30.72 26.17 7.64
N GLY A 156 -30.74 24.86 7.34
CA GLY A 156 -31.67 24.27 6.37
C GLY A 156 -31.13 24.10 4.94
N ILE A 157 -29.90 24.55 4.64
CA ILE A 157 -29.24 24.22 3.36
C ILE A 157 -28.48 22.91 3.52
N TRP A 158 -29.18 21.80 3.33
CA TRP A 158 -28.52 20.51 3.10
C TRP A 158 -28.04 20.50 1.65
N THR A 159 -26.72 20.55 1.45
CA THR A 159 -26.19 20.29 0.10
C THR A 159 -26.03 18.79 -0.03
N ASP A 160 -26.94 18.17 -0.77
CA ASP A 160 -26.80 16.76 -1.13
C ASP A 160 -25.44 16.53 -1.80
N LEU A 161 -24.85 15.38 -1.51
CA LEU A 161 -23.58 15.01 -2.08
C LEU A 161 -23.79 14.65 -3.56
N PRO A 162 -23.02 15.24 -4.49
CA PRO A 162 -23.07 14.86 -5.90
C PRO A 162 -22.92 13.34 -6.08
N ASP A 163 -23.61 12.77 -7.08
CA ASP A 163 -23.65 11.32 -7.30
C ASP A 163 -22.26 10.69 -7.49
N ASP A 164 -21.31 11.44 -8.08
CA ASP A 164 -19.91 11.01 -8.26
C ASP A 164 -19.13 10.85 -6.94
N LEU A 165 -19.66 11.39 -5.84
CA LEU A 165 -19.06 11.35 -4.52
C LEU A 165 -19.82 10.45 -3.54
N GLN A 166 -20.98 9.91 -3.95
CA GLN A 166 -21.75 8.95 -3.15
C GLN A 166 -21.04 7.58 -3.17
N ILE A 167 -20.17 7.38 -2.18
CA ILE A 167 -19.43 6.13 -2.00
C ILE A 167 -19.99 5.32 -0.85
N ASP A 168 -19.84 4.00 -0.93
CA ASP A 168 -20.08 3.10 0.20
C ASP A 168 -18.81 3.06 1.09
N PRO A 169 -18.84 3.69 2.29
CA PRO A 169 -17.67 3.74 3.16
C PRO A 169 -17.27 2.36 3.69
N ALA A 170 -18.17 1.35 3.67
CA ALA A 170 -17.82 0.02 4.14
C ALA A 170 -16.73 -0.64 3.29
N ARG A 171 -16.61 -0.26 2.01
CA ARG A 171 -15.59 -0.79 1.08
C ARG A 171 -14.15 -0.45 1.47
N TYR A 172 -13.96 0.61 2.25
CA TYR A 172 -12.65 1.10 2.65
C TYR A 172 -12.23 0.63 4.06
N ARG A 173 -13.03 -0.24 4.68
CA ARG A 173 -12.78 -0.85 6.01
C ARG A 173 -12.10 -2.22 5.93
N ASP A 174 -11.36 -2.47 4.86
CA ASP A 174 -10.67 -3.72 4.54
C ASP A 174 -9.21 -3.74 5.05
N GLY A 175 -8.78 -2.74 5.82
CA GLY A 175 -7.40 -2.62 6.28
C GLY A 175 -6.84 -3.86 6.99
N ARG A 176 -7.66 -4.60 7.74
CA ARG A 176 -7.24 -5.85 8.41
C ARG A 176 -6.95 -6.94 7.40
N GLU A 177 -7.80 -7.09 6.39
CA GLU A 177 -7.61 -8.06 5.31
C GLU A 177 -6.37 -7.71 4.47
N LEU A 178 -6.18 -6.43 4.14
CA LEU A 178 -4.98 -5.96 3.43
C LEU A 178 -3.70 -6.24 4.24
N ALA A 179 -3.69 -5.94 5.53
CA ALA A 179 -2.54 -6.20 6.41
C ALA A 179 -2.28 -7.71 6.58
N ALA A 180 -3.34 -8.53 6.67
CA ALA A 180 -3.23 -9.98 6.67
C ALA A 180 -2.64 -10.49 5.34
N ASN A 181 -3.12 -10.00 4.19
CA ASN A 181 -2.59 -10.38 2.87
C ASN A 181 -1.10 -10.11 2.73
N ILE A 182 -0.62 -8.97 3.27
CA ILE A 182 0.82 -8.68 3.38
C ILE A 182 1.52 -9.80 4.17
N CYS A 183 1.06 -10.09 5.39
CA CYS A 183 1.69 -11.11 6.24
C CYS A 183 1.70 -12.49 5.59
N ARG A 184 0.59 -12.89 4.97
CA ARG A 184 0.46 -14.17 4.25
C ARG A 184 1.47 -14.29 3.10
N GLY A 185 1.81 -13.18 2.45
CA GLY A 185 2.75 -13.16 1.32
C GLY A 185 4.23 -12.93 1.65
N LEU A 186 4.54 -12.45 2.85
CA LEU A 186 5.88 -11.99 3.20
C LEU A 186 6.95 -13.09 3.17
N ASP A 187 6.65 -14.31 3.64
CA ASP A 187 7.64 -15.40 3.62
C ASP A 187 7.94 -15.87 2.19
N SER A 188 6.92 -16.03 1.33
CA SER A 188 7.15 -16.39 -0.08
C SER A 188 7.92 -15.31 -0.85
N ALA A 189 7.66 -14.03 -0.57
CA ALA A 189 8.42 -12.92 -1.13
C ALA A 189 9.87 -12.92 -0.60
N LEU A 190 10.04 -13.17 0.70
CA LEU A 190 11.36 -13.25 1.33
C LEU A 190 12.18 -14.37 0.71
N ASP A 191 11.61 -15.54 0.46
CA ASP A 191 12.34 -16.68 -0.12
C ASP A 191 12.77 -16.41 -1.57
N SER A 192 11.90 -15.79 -2.36
CA SER A 192 12.11 -15.58 -3.80
C SER A 192 12.94 -14.34 -4.15
N THR A 193 12.99 -13.32 -3.28
CA THR A 193 13.73 -12.08 -3.57
C THR A 193 15.24 -12.20 -3.37
N ILE A 194 16.00 -11.48 -4.20
CA ILE A 194 17.44 -11.23 -4.04
C ILE A 194 17.74 -9.93 -3.27
N GLN A 195 16.74 -9.05 -3.16
CA GLN A 195 16.81 -7.76 -2.46
C GLN A 195 15.84 -7.80 -1.29
N PRO A 196 16.25 -8.30 -0.11
CA PRO A 196 15.34 -8.43 1.03
C PRO A 196 14.85 -7.07 1.57
N ASP A 197 15.66 -6.03 1.46
CA ASP A 197 15.37 -4.67 1.93
C ASP A 197 14.07 -4.07 1.37
N ILE A 198 13.65 -4.44 0.17
CA ILE A 198 12.40 -3.98 -0.45
C ILE A 198 11.13 -4.44 0.30
N LEU A 199 11.24 -5.44 1.19
CA LEU A 199 10.15 -5.95 2.01
C LEU A 199 9.96 -5.18 3.32
N VAL A 200 10.89 -4.28 3.67
CA VAL A 200 10.80 -3.48 4.90
C VAL A 200 9.56 -2.59 4.89
N ALA A 201 9.28 -1.92 3.78
CA ALA A 201 8.13 -1.03 3.66
C ALA A 201 6.78 -1.76 3.87
N PRO A 202 6.43 -2.83 3.11
CA PRO A 202 5.16 -3.53 3.32
C PRO A 202 5.04 -4.14 4.71
N MET A 203 6.11 -4.75 5.24
CA MET A 203 6.15 -5.26 6.62
C MET A 203 5.85 -4.15 7.64
N THR A 204 6.46 -2.98 7.48
CA THR A 204 6.30 -1.87 8.44
C THR A 204 4.88 -1.31 8.43
N VAL A 205 4.26 -1.18 7.25
CA VAL A 205 2.86 -0.71 7.16
C VAL A 205 1.91 -1.69 7.84
N ALA A 206 2.06 -3.00 7.62
CA ALA A 206 1.24 -4.00 8.29
C ALA A 206 1.44 -3.97 9.82
N LEU A 207 2.69 -3.84 10.27
CA LEU A 207 3.03 -3.77 11.68
C LEU A 207 2.43 -2.52 12.36
N ASP A 208 2.52 -1.37 11.71
CA ASP A 208 1.95 -0.13 12.22
C ASP A 208 0.42 -0.19 12.25
N TYR A 209 -0.21 -0.82 11.24
CA TYR A 209 -1.66 -1.07 11.24
C TYR A 209 -2.09 -1.90 12.46
N PHE A 210 -1.45 -3.05 12.72
CA PHE A 210 -1.82 -3.90 13.85
C PHE A 210 -1.51 -3.24 15.20
N ARG A 211 -0.44 -2.44 15.31
CA ARG A 211 -0.15 -1.67 16.52
C ARG A 211 -1.23 -0.64 16.82
N GLU A 212 -1.70 0.07 15.80
CA GLU A 212 -2.81 1.01 15.95
C GLU A 212 -4.11 0.31 16.34
N MET A 213 -4.41 -0.84 15.72
CA MET A 213 -5.56 -1.66 16.06
C MET A 213 -5.49 -2.16 17.52
N GLY A 214 -4.32 -2.60 17.97
CA GLY A 214 -4.08 -3.01 19.35
C GLY A 214 -4.24 -1.86 20.35
N ALA A 215 -3.82 -0.65 19.99
CA ALA A 215 -4.02 0.54 20.82
C ALA A 215 -5.50 0.94 20.96
N LEU A 216 -6.31 0.72 19.92
CA LEU A 216 -7.73 1.08 19.90
C LEU A 216 -8.64 0.01 20.53
N CYS A 217 -8.36 -1.26 20.25
CA CYS A 217 -9.29 -2.37 20.52
C CYS A 217 -8.64 -3.58 21.23
N GLN A 218 -7.35 -3.52 21.62
CA GLN A 218 -6.60 -4.63 22.23
C GLN A 218 -6.57 -5.92 21.38
N ASP A 219 -6.66 -5.79 20.05
CA ASP A 219 -6.61 -6.88 19.07
C ASP A 219 -5.30 -6.81 18.25
N GLY A 220 -4.89 -7.90 17.59
CA GLY A 220 -3.72 -7.92 16.69
C GLY A 220 -2.39 -8.31 17.34
N VAL A 221 -2.38 -8.79 18.58
CA VAL A 221 -1.14 -9.10 19.33
C VAL A 221 -0.35 -10.24 18.67
N LEU A 222 -1.03 -11.26 18.15
CA LEU A 222 -0.36 -12.41 17.53
C LEU A 222 0.30 -11.99 16.21
N GLU A 223 -0.38 -11.17 15.42
CA GLU A 223 0.11 -10.62 14.16
C GLU A 223 1.34 -9.73 14.38
N ILE A 224 1.35 -8.91 15.44
CA ILE A 224 2.52 -8.13 15.86
C ILE A 224 3.70 -9.04 16.20
N LEU A 225 3.49 -10.08 17.01
CA LEU A 225 4.56 -11.03 17.37
C LEU A 225 5.12 -11.75 16.14
N TRP A 226 4.25 -12.14 15.21
CA TRP A 226 4.64 -12.77 13.96
C TRP A 226 5.48 -11.83 13.09
N LEU A 227 5.08 -10.57 12.94
CA LEU A 227 5.82 -9.56 12.17
C LEU A 227 7.19 -9.23 12.80
N GLU A 228 7.29 -9.18 14.13
CA GLU A 228 8.58 -9.01 14.81
C GLU A 228 9.49 -10.23 14.63
N ALA A 229 8.94 -11.44 14.56
CA ALA A 229 9.70 -12.64 14.21
C ALA A 229 10.15 -12.60 12.73
N PHE A 230 9.27 -12.19 11.81
CA PHE A 230 9.60 -12.00 10.41
C PHE A 230 10.73 -10.98 10.22
N LYS A 231 10.70 -9.85 10.94
CA LYS A 231 11.77 -8.84 10.93
C LYS A 231 13.15 -9.42 11.24
N LYS A 232 13.24 -10.41 12.14
CA LYS A 232 14.51 -11.12 12.43
C LYS A 232 14.94 -12.00 11.27
N ARG A 233 14.01 -12.72 10.61
CA ARG A 233 14.28 -13.51 9.39
C ARG A 233 14.78 -12.61 8.27
N LEU A 234 14.12 -11.47 8.07
CA LEU A 234 14.48 -10.45 7.10
C LEU A 234 15.92 -9.95 7.32
N ALA A 235 16.25 -9.52 8.53
CA ALA A 235 17.60 -9.07 8.88
C ALA A 235 18.66 -10.14 8.65
N SER A 236 18.35 -11.40 8.97
CA SER A 236 19.25 -12.54 8.74
C SER A 236 19.51 -12.76 7.25
N LYS A 237 18.47 -12.69 6.40
CA LYS A 237 18.62 -12.80 4.94
C LYS A 237 19.41 -11.61 4.37
N SER A 238 19.12 -10.39 4.83
CA SER A 238 19.88 -9.18 4.43
C SER A 238 21.37 -9.29 4.75
N GLN A 239 21.71 -9.81 5.93
CA GLN A 239 23.12 -10.03 6.31
C GLN A 239 23.77 -11.10 5.41
N ALA A 240 23.09 -12.22 5.17
CA ALA A 240 23.61 -13.27 4.30
C ALA A 240 23.89 -12.77 2.86
N VAL A 241 23.00 -11.94 2.31
CA VAL A 241 23.22 -11.30 1.00
C VAL A 241 24.41 -10.34 1.05
N ALA A 242 24.53 -9.53 2.10
CA ALA A 242 25.66 -8.61 2.27
C ALA A 242 27.01 -9.34 2.37
N ASP A 243 27.05 -10.45 3.12
CA ASP A 243 28.25 -11.27 3.28
C ASP A 243 28.69 -11.87 1.93
N VAL A 244 27.75 -12.36 1.12
CA VAL A 244 28.03 -12.87 -0.23
C VAL A 244 28.61 -11.76 -1.12
N LEU A 245 28.04 -10.55 -1.08
CA LEU A 245 28.54 -9.41 -1.86
C LEU A 245 29.94 -8.95 -1.43
N GLN A 246 30.29 -9.07 -0.15
CA GLN A 246 31.63 -8.74 0.34
C GLN A 246 32.69 -9.76 -0.08
N VAL A 247 32.31 -11.04 -0.19
CA VAL A 247 33.21 -12.11 -0.65
C VAL A 247 33.53 -11.97 -2.15
N HIS A 248 32.60 -11.44 -2.96
CA HIS A 248 32.82 -11.23 -4.38
C HIS A 248 33.48 -9.87 -4.62
N ARG A 249 34.81 -9.88 -4.79
CA ARG A 249 35.60 -8.70 -5.17
C ARG A 249 35.06 -8.16 -6.50
N TRP A 250 34.48 -6.96 -6.46
CA TRP A 250 34.01 -6.24 -7.65
C TRP A 250 35.15 -6.14 -8.67
N VAL A 251 35.01 -6.85 -9.79
CA VAL A 251 35.86 -6.62 -10.96
C VAL A 251 35.21 -5.46 -11.71
N GLU A 252 35.84 -4.29 -11.67
CA GLU A 252 35.47 -3.21 -12.59
C GLU A 252 35.62 -3.75 -14.01
N VAL A 253 34.50 -3.95 -14.70
CA VAL A 253 34.50 -4.17 -16.14
C VAL A 253 34.70 -2.81 -16.80
N THR A 254 35.89 -2.25 -16.66
CA THR A 254 36.33 -1.14 -17.53
C THR A 254 36.69 -1.73 -18.89
N LYS A 255 35.83 -1.47 -19.88
CA LYS A 255 36.02 -1.40 -21.35
C LYS A 255 34.61 -1.60 -21.95
N PHE A 256 33.98 -0.64 -22.62
CA PHE A 256 34.44 0.22 -23.71
C PHE A 256 33.77 1.60 -23.68
#